data_AF-A0AAN4WLB3-F1
#
_entry.id   AF-A0AAN4WLB3-F1
#
_cell.length_a   1.000
_cell.length_b   1.000
_cell.length_c   1.000
_cell.angle_alpha   90.00
_cell.angle_beta   90.00
_cell.angle_gamma   90.00
#
_symmetry.space_group_name_H-M   'P 1'
#
loop_
_entity.id
_entity.type
_entity.pdbx_description
1 polymer ?
#
loop_
_entity_poly.entity_id
_entity_poly.type
_entity_poly.pdbx_seq_one_letter_code
_entity_poly.pdbx_strand_id
1 'polypeptide(L)'
;MEFNTLVKTRFFSILQKYGFEIEEEFENVLRFQSPVMKVNIVFNPYDKSFLVEIGKRNETLYPLDNYVVKELFNSSLSLEQVTPEIFVQNLSTLFATQEGSEILQGNVKILKNVTMRQSDDYMFELLLKQVLEISTKAWETNDYATFIDSVDKVGISKLPQSYRLKYKIAKQKLLAR
;
A
#
# COMPACT_ATOMS: atom_id res chain seq x y z
N MET A 1 14.30 15.03 -20.71
CA MET A 1 14.93 13.73 -21.03
C MET A 1 13.82 12.70 -21.08
N GLU A 2 13.84 11.76 -22.02
CA GLU A 2 12.83 10.70 -22.09
C GLU A 2 12.84 9.85 -20.81
N PHE A 3 11.67 9.40 -20.32
CA PHE A 3 11.54 8.68 -19.05
C PHE A 3 12.43 7.45 -18.98
N ASN A 4 12.45 6.61 -20.02
CA ASN A 4 13.28 5.42 -20.03
C ASN A 4 14.78 5.74 -19.94
N THR A 5 15.21 6.79 -20.64
CA THR A 5 16.60 7.27 -20.57
C THR A 5 16.95 7.74 -19.16
N LEU A 6 16.03 8.43 -18.48
CA LEU A 6 16.21 8.86 -17.10
C LEU A 6 16.39 7.66 -16.15
N VAL A 7 15.50 6.67 -16.23
CA VAL A 7 15.58 5.45 -15.41
C VAL A 7 16.88 4.70 -15.67
N LYS A 8 17.27 4.50 -16.94
CA LYS A 8 18.52 3.84 -17.31
C LYS A 8 19.76 4.57 -16.80
N THR A 9 19.73 5.90 -16.82
CA THR A 9 20.88 6.71 -16.40
C THR A 9 21.06 6.71 -14.88
N ARG A 10 19.96 6.82 -14.12
CA ARG A 10 20.03 7.06 -12.67
C ARG A 10 19.76 5.84 -11.81
N PHE A 11 18.86 4.96 -12.25
CA PHE A 11 18.42 3.82 -11.45
C PHE A 11 19.04 2.50 -11.88
N PHE A 12 19.17 2.26 -13.20
CA PHE A 12 19.67 0.97 -13.69
C PHE A 12 21.10 0.68 -13.23
N SER A 13 21.95 1.69 -13.05
CA SER A 13 23.31 1.51 -12.49
C SER A 13 23.32 0.93 -11.07
N ILE A 14 22.25 1.13 -10.28
CA ILE A 14 22.06 0.46 -8.99
C ILE A 14 21.69 -1.00 -9.23
N LEU A 15 20.70 -1.26 -10.09
CA LEU A 15 20.23 -2.61 -10.40
C LEU A 15 21.33 -3.50 -10.98
N GLN A 16 22.21 -2.96 -11.83
CA GLN A 16 23.33 -3.70 -12.41
C GLN A 16 24.28 -4.29 -11.36
N LYS A 17 24.44 -3.64 -10.19
CA LYS A 17 25.25 -4.16 -9.08
C LYS A 17 24.71 -5.48 -8.51
N TYR A 18 23.42 -5.76 -8.75
CA TYR A 18 22.72 -6.96 -8.30
C TYR A 18 22.41 -7.92 -9.46
N GLY A 19 23.07 -7.74 -10.61
CA GLY A 19 22.94 -8.65 -11.76
C GLY A 19 21.62 -8.55 -12.49
N PHE A 20 20.94 -7.39 -12.43
CA PHE A 20 19.78 -7.14 -13.27
C PHE A 20 20.18 -6.74 -14.68
N GLU A 21 19.39 -7.21 -15.64
CA GLU A 21 19.42 -6.84 -17.05
C GLU A 21 18.07 -6.24 -17.44
N ILE A 22 18.04 -5.53 -18.58
CA ILE A 22 16.78 -5.06 -19.16
C ILE A 22 16.13 -6.25 -19.87
N GLU A 23 14.96 -6.67 -19.39
CA GLU A 23 14.17 -7.74 -20.01
C GLU A 23 13.32 -7.18 -21.16
N GLU A 24 12.66 -6.05 -20.93
CA GLU A 24 11.81 -5.38 -21.92
C GLU A 24 11.91 -3.86 -21.79
N GLU A 25 11.87 -3.17 -22.93
CA GLU A 25 11.82 -1.71 -23.03
C GLU A 25 10.78 -1.31 -24.08
N PHE A 26 9.76 -0.57 -23.64
CA PHE A 26 8.76 0.09 -24.49
C PHE A 26 8.59 1.54 -24.03
N GLU A 27 7.89 2.37 -24.80
CA GLU A 27 7.68 3.77 -24.42
C GLU A 27 7.10 3.87 -23.00
N ASN A 28 7.83 4.56 -22.12
CA ASN A 28 7.52 4.76 -20.70
C ASN A 28 7.44 3.48 -19.84
N VAL A 29 7.90 2.33 -20.34
CA VAL A 29 7.86 1.04 -19.64
C VAL A 29 9.25 0.38 -19.70
N LEU A 30 9.77 0.06 -18.52
CA LEU A 30 11.01 -0.70 -18.36
C LEU A 30 10.78 -1.88 -17.43
N ARG A 31 11.19 -3.06 -17.88
CA ARG A 31 11.21 -4.27 -17.06
C ARG A 31 12.64 -4.75 -16.91
N PHE A 32 13.05 -4.96 -15.67
CA PHE A 32 14.36 -5.46 -15.31
C PHE A 32 14.24 -6.82 -14.65
N GLN A 33 15.20 -7.70 -14.92
CA GLN A 33 15.24 -9.02 -14.34
C GLN A 33 16.65 -9.42 -13.95
N SER A 34 16.80 -10.03 -12.77
CA SER A 34 17.98 -10.77 -12.34
C SER A 34 17.64 -12.26 -12.22
N PRO A 35 18.59 -13.15 -11.89
CA PRO A 35 18.29 -14.55 -11.64
C PRO A 35 17.21 -14.78 -10.56
N VAL A 36 17.09 -13.87 -9.60
CA VAL A 36 16.24 -14.01 -8.41
C VAL A 36 15.07 -13.03 -8.35
N MET A 37 15.17 -11.87 -9.01
CA MET A 37 14.24 -10.75 -8.83
C MET A 37 13.78 -10.16 -10.16
N LYS A 38 12.63 -9.49 -10.13
CA LYS A 38 12.05 -8.73 -11.25
C LYS A 38 11.55 -7.37 -10.76
N VAL A 39 11.76 -6.34 -11.58
CA VAL A 39 11.30 -4.96 -11.33
C VAL A 39 10.59 -4.44 -12.56
N ASN A 40 9.37 -3.93 -12.39
CA ASN A 40 8.66 -3.18 -13.42
C ASN A 40 8.65 -1.70 -13.03
N ILE A 41 8.92 -0.82 -13.99
CA ILE A 41 8.79 0.62 -13.84
C ILE A 41 8.00 1.15 -15.03
N VAL A 42 6.90 1.84 -14.74
CA VAL A 42 5.98 2.38 -15.74
C VAL A 42 5.67 3.84 -15.41
N PHE A 43 5.65 4.68 -16.43
CA PHE A 43 5.10 6.02 -16.36
C PHE A 43 3.88 6.13 -17.26
N ASN A 44 2.76 6.59 -16.71
CA ASN A 44 1.56 6.88 -17.49
C ASN A 44 1.51 8.40 -17.79
N PRO A 45 1.68 8.81 -19.05
CA PRO A 45 1.69 10.23 -19.40
C PRO A 45 0.32 10.90 -19.31
N TYR A 46 -0.78 10.13 -19.33
CA TYR A 46 -2.15 10.68 -19.34
C TYR A 46 -2.54 11.27 -17.99
N ASP A 47 -2.24 10.57 -16.91
CA ASP A 47 -2.50 11.01 -15.53
C ASP A 47 -1.24 11.44 -14.78
N LYS A 48 -0.08 11.37 -15.46
CA LYS A 48 1.25 11.70 -14.92
C LYS A 48 1.59 10.86 -13.67
N SER A 49 1.18 9.61 -13.65
CA SER A 49 1.42 8.67 -12.55
C SER A 49 2.57 7.71 -12.85
N PHE A 50 3.15 7.17 -11.78
CA PHE A 50 4.19 6.15 -11.86
C PHE A 50 3.70 4.88 -11.19
N LEU A 51 4.07 3.74 -11.76
CA LEU A 51 3.92 2.44 -11.13
C LEU A 51 5.31 1.81 -11.07
N VAL A 52 5.67 1.34 -9.88
CA VAL A 52 6.84 0.49 -9.70
C VAL A 52 6.41 -0.76 -8.93
N GLU A 53 6.80 -1.91 -9.44
CA GLU A 53 6.52 -3.20 -8.82
C GLU A 53 7.82 -3.99 -8.72
N ILE A 54 8.02 -4.66 -7.60
CA ILE A 54 9.21 -5.48 -7.37
C ILE A 54 8.85 -6.78 -6.65
N GLY A 55 9.51 -7.85 -7.02
CA GLY A 55 9.30 -9.16 -6.40
C GLY A 55 10.26 -10.21 -6.92
N LYS A 56 10.15 -11.41 -6.37
CA LYS A 56 10.93 -12.53 -6.86
C LYS A 56 10.53 -12.89 -8.28
N ARG A 57 11.50 -13.35 -9.05
CA ARG A 57 11.28 -13.78 -10.42
C ARG A 57 10.22 -14.89 -10.44
N ASN A 58 9.23 -14.77 -11.33
CA ASN A 58 8.09 -15.68 -11.48
C ASN A 58 7.17 -15.81 -10.25
N GLU A 59 7.26 -14.87 -9.30
CA GLU A 59 6.34 -14.76 -8.17
C GLU A 59 5.51 -13.46 -8.27
N THR A 60 4.67 -13.22 -7.27
CA THR A 60 3.94 -11.95 -7.12
C THR A 60 4.90 -10.77 -7.03
N LEU A 61 4.64 -9.74 -7.82
CA LEU A 61 5.29 -8.45 -7.69
C LEU A 61 4.45 -7.57 -6.77
N TYR A 62 5.12 -6.84 -5.88
CA TYR A 62 4.46 -5.96 -4.94
C TYR A 62 4.66 -4.51 -5.40
N PRO A 63 3.60 -3.70 -5.49
CA PRO A 63 3.73 -2.29 -5.81
C PRO A 63 4.48 -1.55 -4.71
N LEU A 64 5.29 -0.56 -5.08
CA LEU A 64 5.87 0.40 -4.13
C LEU A 64 5.12 1.71 -4.27
N ASP A 65 4.31 2.01 -3.27
CA ASP A 65 3.60 3.27 -3.14
C ASP A 65 4.16 4.08 -1.96
N ASN A 66 3.57 5.25 -1.71
CA ASN A 66 4.00 6.12 -0.63
C ASN A 66 3.84 5.49 0.78
N TYR A 67 2.91 4.55 0.95
CA TYR A 67 2.77 3.82 2.22
C TYR A 67 3.94 2.84 2.41
N VAL A 68 4.28 2.06 1.38
CA VAL A 68 5.44 1.15 1.43
C VAL A 68 6.73 1.94 1.64
N VAL A 69 6.90 3.09 0.98
CA VAL A 69 8.07 3.96 1.18
C VAL A 69 8.19 4.41 2.64
N LYS A 70 7.09 4.83 3.25
CA LYS A 70 7.06 5.24 4.64
C LYS A 70 7.31 4.07 5.59
N GLU A 71 6.61 2.96 5.44
CA GLU A 71 6.62 1.87 6.43
C GLU A 71 7.83 0.94 6.28
N LEU A 72 8.36 0.75 5.07
CA LEU A 72 9.50 -0.12 4.82
C LEU A 72 10.83 0.63 4.90
N PHE A 73 10.92 1.80 4.27
CA PHE A 73 12.18 2.56 4.19
C PHE A 73 12.27 3.67 5.26
N ASN A 74 11.24 3.84 6.09
CA ASN A 74 11.14 4.93 7.06
C ASN A 74 11.41 6.31 6.42
N SER A 75 10.90 6.51 5.22
CA SER A 75 11.23 7.64 4.36
C SER A 75 10.01 8.49 4.04
N SER A 76 10.20 9.80 3.96
CA SER A 76 9.17 10.76 3.54
C SER A 76 9.24 11.09 2.04
N LEU A 77 10.08 10.38 1.27
CA LEU A 77 10.15 10.55 -0.17
C LEU A 77 8.84 10.09 -0.82
N SER A 78 8.38 10.82 -1.84
CA SER A 78 7.17 10.46 -2.59
C SER A 78 7.53 9.80 -3.92
N LEU A 79 6.84 8.72 -4.25
CA LEU A 79 6.83 8.13 -5.60
C LEU A 79 5.60 8.57 -6.40
N GLU A 80 4.58 9.11 -5.75
CA GLU A 80 3.35 9.57 -6.37
C GLU A 80 3.33 11.10 -6.53
N GLN A 81 2.64 11.59 -7.56
CA GLN A 81 2.40 13.03 -7.80
C GLN A 81 3.69 13.89 -7.85
N VAL A 82 4.78 13.31 -8.32
CA VAL A 82 6.08 13.99 -8.50
C VAL A 82 6.43 14.10 -9.99
N THR A 83 7.49 14.83 -10.33
CA THR A 83 8.00 14.81 -11.71
C THR A 83 8.78 13.51 -11.98
N PRO A 84 8.96 13.10 -13.25
CA PRO A 84 9.81 11.95 -13.59
C PRO A 84 11.19 12.01 -12.95
N GLU A 85 11.84 13.17 -12.95
CA GLU A 85 13.18 13.38 -12.39
C GLU A 85 13.20 13.11 -10.88
N ILE A 86 12.21 13.61 -10.16
CA ILE A 86 12.07 13.40 -8.71
C ILE A 86 11.71 11.94 -8.42
N PHE A 87 10.81 11.34 -9.19
CA PHE A 87 10.46 9.92 -9.06
C PHE A 87 11.70 9.02 -9.15
N VAL A 88 12.48 9.16 -10.23
CA VAL A 88 13.67 8.32 -10.43
C VAL A 88 14.75 8.62 -9.40
N GLN A 89 14.91 9.88 -8.98
CA GLN A 89 15.84 10.25 -7.92
C GLN A 89 15.45 9.61 -6.57
N ASN A 90 14.17 9.66 -6.22
CA ASN A 90 13.65 9.08 -4.99
C ASN A 90 13.80 7.56 -5.02
N LEU A 91 13.41 6.92 -6.11
CA LEU A 91 13.58 5.48 -6.29
C LEU A 91 15.05 5.06 -6.14
N SER A 92 15.97 5.80 -6.77
CA SER A 92 17.41 5.55 -6.64
C SER A 92 17.91 5.72 -5.21
N THR A 93 17.37 6.70 -4.48
CA THR A 93 17.73 6.95 -3.08
C THR A 93 17.25 5.82 -2.17
N LEU A 94 16.02 5.35 -2.37
CA LEU A 94 15.43 4.24 -1.60
C LEU A 94 16.20 2.93 -1.82
N PHE A 95 16.56 2.62 -3.07
CA PHE A 95 17.30 1.39 -3.37
C PHE A 95 18.82 1.48 -3.14
N ALA A 96 19.31 2.65 -2.74
CA ALA A 96 20.66 2.80 -2.22
C ALA A 96 20.76 2.55 -0.70
N THR A 97 19.65 2.40 0.02
CA THR A 97 19.66 2.05 1.44
C THR A 97 19.87 0.55 1.66
N GLN A 98 20.09 0.16 2.92
CA GLN A 98 20.21 -1.25 3.29
C GLN A 98 18.95 -2.04 2.93
N GLU A 99 17.76 -1.52 3.28
CA GLU A 99 16.48 -2.18 3.01
C GLU A 99 16.27 -2.40 1.52
N GLY A 100 16.61 -1.39 0.70
CA GLY A 100 16.57 -1.50 -0.75
C GLY A 100 17.52 -2.57 -1.28
N SER A 101 18.75 -2.62 -0.76
CA SER A 101 19.74 -3.63 -1.15
C SER A 101 19.30 -5.06 -0.80
N GLU A 102 18.69 -5.26 0.37
CA GLU A 102 18.18 -6.56 0.81
C GLU A 102 17.05 -7.05 -0.11
N ILE A 103 16.15 -6.15 -0.52
CA ILE A 103 15.09 -6.47 -1.49
C ILE A 103 15.72 -6.90 -2.82
N LEU A 104 16.69 -6.14 -3.36
CA LEU A 104 17.35 -6.45 -4.64
C LEU A 104 18.10 -7.79 -4.61
N GLN A 105 18.55 -8.24 -3.43
CA GLN A 105 19.15 -9.56 -3.21
C GLN A 105 18.14 -10.71 -3.07
N GLY A 106 16.84 -10.41 -3.04
CA GLY A 106 15.77 -11.42 -2.95
C GLY A 106 15.07 -11.52 -1.60
N ASN A 107 15.44 -10.71 -0.61
CA ASN A 107 14.76 -10.69 0.69
C ASN A 107 13.49 -9.83 0.64
N VAL A 108 12.41 -10.41 0.10
CA VAL A 108 11.10 -9.73 -0.04
C VAL A 108 10.16 -9.94 1.14
N LYS A 109 10.60 -10.57 2.23
CA LYS A 109 9.73 -10.93 3.37
C LYS A 109 9.09 -9.70 4.01
N ILE A 110 9.90 -8.67 4.25
CA ILE A 110 9.43 -7.43 4.88
C ILE A 110 8.49 -6.68 3.93
N LEU A 111 8.86 -6.57 2.65
CA LEU A 111 8.03 -5.97 1.61
C LEU A 111 6.64 -6.62 1.55
N LYS A 112 6.59 -7.95 1.44
CA LYS A 112 5.33 -8.70 1.45
C LYS A 112 4.50 -8.38 2.70
N ASN A 113 5.11 -8.37 3.88
CA ASN A 113 4.40 -8.11 5.13
C ASN A 113 3.87 -6.67 5.23
N VAL A 114 4.55 -5.69 4.66
CA VAL A 114 4.09 -4.29 4.62
C VAL A 114 2.90 -4.16 3.67
N THR A 115 3.00 -4.69 2.46
CA THR A 115 1.91 -4.65 1.47
C THR A 115 0.66 -5.40 1.96
N MET A 116 0.82 -6.54 2.65
CA MET A 116 -0.32 -7.25 3.25
C MET A 116 -0.98 -6.44 4.37
N ARG A 117 -0.19 -5.82 5.25
CA ARG A 117 -0.72 -4.95 6.32
C ARG A 117 -1.50 -3.76 5.76
N GLN A 118 -1.00 -3.13 4.69
CA GLN A 118 -1.71 -2.05 4.02
C GLN A 118 -3.09 -2.49 3.54
N SER A 119 -3.18 -3.69 2.96
CA SER A 119 -4.46 -4.24 2.51
C SER A 119 -5.40 -4.54 3.67
N ASP A 120 -4.89 -5.06 4.78
CA ASP A 120 -5.66 -5.35 5.98
C ASP A 120 -6.16 -4.06 6.66
N ASP A 121 -5.30 -3.05 6.77
CA ASP A 121 -5.63 -1.73 7.30
C ASP A 121 -6.73 -1.06 6.46
N TYR A 122 -6.58 -1.09 5.13
CA TYR A 122 -7.59 -0.56 4.22
C TYR A 122 -8.93 -1.28 4.35
N MET A 123 -8.93 -2.62 4.37
CA MET A 123 -10.16 -3.39 4.57
C MET A 123 -10.80 -3.10 5.92
N PHE A 124 -9.99 -2.99 6.97
CA PHE A 124 -10.47 -2.66 8.30
C PHE A 124 -11.12 -1.27 8.35
N GLU A 125 -10.50 -0.25 7.73
CA GLU A 125 -11.08 1.09 7.63
C GLU A 125 -12.40 1.10 6.86
N LEU A 126 -12.49 0.35 5.76
CA LEU A 126 -13.71 0.24 4.96
C LEU A 126 -14.83 -0.42 5.77
N LEU A 127 -14.54 -1.55 6.42
CA LEU A 127 -15.48 -2.24 7.31
C LEU A 127 -15.94 -1.33 8.45
N LEU A 128 -15.01 -0.59 9.06
CA LEU A 128 -15.31 0.36 10.12
C LEU A 128 -16.27 1.46 9.63
N LYS A 129 -16.01 2.06 8.47
CA LYS A 129 -16.89 3.08 7.87
C LYS A 129 -18.30 2.54 7.65
N GLN A 130 -18.43 1.36 7.04
CA GLN A 130 -19.72 0.70 6.80
C GLN A 130 -20.47 0.43 8.11
N VAL A 131 -19.78 -0.07 9.13
CA VAL A 131 -20.38 -0.34 10.43
C VAL A 131 -20.84 0.94 11.11
N LEU A 132 -20.06 2.01 11.08
CA LEU A 132 -20.44 3.31 11.66
C LEU A 132 -21.67 3.89 10.96
N GLU A 133 -21.77 3.76 9.64
CA GLU A 133 -22.93 4.22 8.86
C GLU A 133 -24.20 3.43 9.21
N ILE A 134 -24.13 2.09 9.16
CA ILE A 134 -25.26 1.21 9.49
C ILE A 134 -25.72 1.43 10.94
N SER A 135 -24.78 1.45 11.89
CA SER A 135 -25.10 1.63 13.30
C SER A 135 -25.63 3.04 13.60
N THR A 136 -25.15 4.09 12.94
CA THR A 136 -25.75 5.43 13.08
C THR A 136 -27.21 5.43 12.65
N LYS A 137 -27.50 4.89 11.46
CA LYS A 137 -28.86 4.83 10.93
C LYS A 137 -29.79 3.96 11.80
N ALA A 138 -29.30 2.81 12.27
CA ALA A 138 -30.04 1.94 13.18
C ALA A 138 -30.35 2.65 14.51
N TRP A 139 -29.39 3.41 15.05
CA TRP A 139 -29.59 4.21 16.25
C TRP A 139 -30.67 5.29 16.07
N GLU A 140 -30.63 6.03 14.97
CA GLU A 140 -31.59 7.09 14.64
C GLU A 140 -33.02 6.56 14.44
N THR A 141 -33.14 5.33 13.94
CA THR A 141 -34.43 4.65 13.73
C THR A 141 -34.90 3.82 14.93
N ASN A 142 -34.17 3.86 16.05
CA ASN A 142 -34.40 3.04 17.25
C ASN A 142 -34.38 1.51 17.00
N ASP A 143 -33.72 1.07 15.93
CA ASP A 143 -33.45 -0.33 15.67
C ASP A 143 -32.23 -0.80 16.47
N TYR A 144 -32.45 -1.05 17.76
CA TYR A 144 -31.39 -1.43 18.70
C TYR A 144 -30.80 -2.82 18.41
N ALA A 145 -31.53 -3.72 17.76
CA ALA A 145 -31.03 -5.05 17.40
C ALA A 145 -29.99 -4.94 16.28
N THR A 146 -30.34 -4.25 15.19
CA THR A 146 -29.39 -3.98 14.09
C THR A 146 -28.21 -3.13 14.55
N PHE A 147 -28.41 -2.21 15.50
CA PHE A 147 -27.31 -1.46 16.12
C PHE A 147 -26.28 -2.37 16.80
N ILE A 148 -26.74 -3.33 17.61
CA ILE A 148 -25.84 -4.25 18.32
C ILE A 148 -25.13 -5.18 17.34
N ASP A 149 -25.88 -5.78 16.41
CA ASP A 149 -25.33 -6.73 15.43
C ASP A 149 -24.25 -6.07 14.56
N SER A 150 -24.47 -4.81 14.14
CA SER A 150 -23.47 -4.07 13.36
C SER A 150 -22.22 -3.76 14.18
N VAL A 151 -22.36 -3.37 15.44
CA VAL A 151 -21.24 -3.11 16.35
C VAL A 151 -20.43 -4.38 16.67
N ASP A 152 -21.10 -5.51 16.88
CA ASP A 152 -20.46 -6.77 17.24
C ASP A 152 -19.58 -7.34 16.11
N LYS A 153 -19.90 -7.04 14.84
CA LYS A 153 -19.07 -7.43 13.68
C LYS A 153 -17.64 -6.90 13.71
N VAL A 154 -17.43 -5.71 14.26
CA VAL A 154 -16.09 -5.07 14.32
C VAL A 154 -15.49 -5.17 15.73
N GLY A 155 -16.35 -5.33 16.74
CA GLY A 155 -15.99 -5.38 18.15
C GLY A 155 -16.02 -3.99 18.78
N ILE A 156 -16.80 -3.85 19.86
CA ILE A 156 -17.05 -2.57 20.53
C ILE A 156 -15.80 -1.86 21.07
N SER A 157 -14.73 -2.61 21.36
CA SER A 157 -13.45 -2.06 21.80
C SER A 157 -12.77 -1.23 20.71
N LYS A 158 -13.05 -1.50 19.44
CA LYS A 158 -12.46 -0.80 18.29
C LYS A 158 -13.24 0.46 17.88
N LEU A 159 -14.37 0.75 18.53
CA LEU A 159 -15.23 1.89 18.20
C LEU A 159 -15.01 3.10 19.13
N PRO A 160 -15.37 4.33 18.68
CA PRO A 160 -15.34 5.53 19.50
C PRO A 160 -16.17 5.41 20.77
N GLN A 161 -15.82 6.19 21.79
CA GLN A 161 -16.48 6.14 23.11
C GLN A 161 -18.00 6.37 23.04
N SER A 162 -18.47 7.23 22.13
CA SER A 162 -19.89 7.48 21.91
C SER A 162 -20.66 6.21 21.53
N TYR A 163 -20.09 5.34 20.69
CA TYR A 163 -20.70 4.06 20.30
C TYR A 163 -20.71 3.06 21.45
N ARG A 164 -19.68 3.07 22.31
CA ARG A 164 -19.65 2.23 23.51
C ARG A 164 -20.80 2.56 24.47
N LEU A 165 -21.12 3.85 24.62
CA LEU A 165 -22.25 4.28 25.43
C LEU A 165 -23.60 3.88 24.78
N LYS A 166 -23.77 4.17 23.49
CA LYS A 166 -24.95 3.77 22.72
C LYS A 166 -25.22 2.27 22.77
N TYR A 167 -24.18 1.44 22.68
CA TYR A 167 -24.27 -0.01 22.76
C TYR A 167 -24.80 -0.51 24.12
N LYS A 168 -24.35 0.10 25.22
CA LYS A 168 -24.89 -0.20 26.56
C LYS A 168 -26.38 0.14 26.65
N ILE A 169 -26.76 1.30 26.13
CA ILE A 169 -28.17 1.74 26.11
C ILE A 169 -29.03 0.81 25.24
N ALA A 170 -28.55 0.45 24.04
CA ALA A 170 -29.24 -0.46 23.13
C ALA A 170 -29.50 -1.83 23.80
N LYS A 171 -28.51 -2.40 24.49
CA LYS A 171 -28.67 -3.65 25.26
C LYS A 171 -29.74 -3.53 26.33
N GLN A 172 -29.74 -2.44 27.11
CA GLN A 172 -30.77 -2.21 28.13
C GLN A 172 -32.17 -2.06 27.53
N LYS A 173 -32.30 -1.38 26.39
CA LYS A 173 -33.59 -1.18 25.69
C LYS A 173 -34.16 -2.47 25.13
N LEU A 174 -33.32 -3.42 24.72
CA LEU A 174 -33.76 -4.73 24.25
C LEU A 174 -34.15 -5.68 25.40
N LEU A 175 -33.47 -5.58 26.56
CA LEU A 175 -33.80 -6.36 27.75
C LEU A 175 -35.06 -5.86 28.49
N ALA A 176 -35.49 -4.62 28.23
CA ALA A 176 -36.66 -3.99 28.84
C ALA A 176 -37.94 -4.13 27.98
N ARG A 177 -37.88 -4.86 26.87
CA ARG A 177 -39.05 -5.30 26.09
C ARG A 177 -39.42 -6.72 26.49
#